data_AF-A0AAD9I792-F1
#
_entry.id   AF-A0AAD9I792-F1
#
_cell.length_a   1.000
_cell.length_b   1.000
_cell.length_c   1.000
_cell.angle_alpha   90.00
_cell.angle_beta   90.00
_cell.angle_gamma   90.00
#
_symmetry.space_group_name_H-M   'P 1'
#
loop_
_entity.id
_entity.type
_entity.pdbx_description
1 polymer ?
#
loop_
_entity_poly.entity_id
_entity_poly.type
_entity_poly.pdbx_seq_one_letter_code
_entity_poly.pdbx_strand_id
1 'polypeptide(L)'
;MSSKKHGSGRAGVPAENRSKKRRTGLLSTIYAGPDAEEFQPDEGRKKSRDIQQNAFGSVEYHLSKERDQSKKFLNEFKNSANEGKREALALVSHFRDKIATSPPITVSKMQKSCRSLVPNDAAAVTQPTRQSLQLFRHSTRVLDTFKAVLHSYEVAEARMLTNASNMPGGDWSRDVDDITQVLNYARQYGLQLAETAIITPQSVMKPDLDSVKLTTIDCGGKPASGKMGALKYLEELQKKKQSDVLRFLLRVRCWELRQLNVIHRASRPTRPDKARRLGYKAKQGYVIYRVRVRRGGRKKPVPKGATYGKPVHQGVNQLKYQRSLKATAEERVGRRCSNLRVLNSYWINQDSTYKYYEVILVDPQHKAIRRDPRINWIVDPVHKHRECRGLTATGKKSRGLNKGHRYNKTKSGRRKIWKKHNTLSLWRYR
;
A
#
# COMPACT_ATOMS: atom_id res chain seq x y z
N MET A 1 -66.93 9.53 26.23
CA MET A 1 -67.53 10.83 25.84
C MET A 1 -66.67 11.93 26.45
N SER A 2 -65.78 12.52 25.65
CA SER A 2 -65.82 13.92 25.19
C SER A 2 -65.65 14.93 26.34
N SER A 3 -64.44 15.45 26.55
CA SER A 3 -63.87 16.65 25.90
C SER A 3 -63.98 17.87 26.81
N LYS A 4 -62.85 18.52 27.10
CA LYS A 4 -62.73 19.98 27.06
C LYS A 4 -61.25 20.39 27.11
N LYS A 5 -60.76 20.77 25.93
CA LYS A 5 -59.57 21.60 25.72
C LYS A 5 -59.86 22.99 26.28
N HIS A 6 -58.91 23.63 26.97
CA HIS A 6 -58.78 25.09 26.97
C HIS A 6 -57.30 25.45 26.77
N GLY A 7 -57.04 26.12 25.65
CA GLY A 7 -55.83 26.89 25.42
C GLY A 7 -56.18 28.37 25.42
N SER A 8 -55.28 29.19 25.95
CA SER A 8 -55.21 30.65 25.85
C SER A 8 -53.75 31.01 26.20
N GLY A 9 -53.07 31.97 25.60
CA GLY A 9 -53.32 32.87 24.48
C GLY A 9 -51.97 33.53 24.17
N ARG A 10 -51.67 33.70 22.88
CA ARG A 10 -50.55 34.52 22.38
C ARG A 10 -50.87 35.98 22.64
N ALA A 11 -49.93 36.74 23.19
CA ALA A 11 -49.83 38.18 23.00
C ALA A 11 -48.47 38.47 22.38
N GLY A 12 -48.46 39.22 21.28
CA GLY A 12 -47.25 39.64 20.59
C GLY A 12 -47.17 41.16 20.51
N VAL A 13 -45.92 41.62 20.31
CA VAL A 13 -45.48 42.88 19.66
C VAL A 13 -45.56 44.12 20.60
N PRO A 14 -44.61 45.11 20.56
CA PRO A 14 -43.73 45.49 19.46
C PRO A 14 -42.22 45.58 19.71
N ALA A 15 -41.51 45.57 18.58
CA ALA A 15 -40.15 46.06 18.43
C ALA A 15 -40.17 47.57 18.19
N GLU A 16 -39.26 48.32 18.83
CA GLU A 16 -38.81 49.61 18.29
C GLU A 16 -37.39 49.96 18.78
N ASN A 17 -36.63 50.52 17.84
CA ASN A 17 -35.23 50.93 17.92
C ASN A 17 -34.97 51.99 19.00
N ARG A 18 -33.76 51.97 19.60
CA ARG A 18 -33.01 53.21 19.87
C ARG A 18 -31.55 52.95 20.27
N SER A 19 -30.76 53.95 19.94
CA SER A 19 -29.33 54.00 19.69
C SER A 19 -28.48 54.36 20.94
N LYS A 20 -27.20 53.99 20.84
CA LYS A 20 -25.98 54.71 21.29
C LYS A 20 -26.04 55.64 22.53
N LYS A 21 -25.26 55.29 23.56
CA LYS A 21 -24.16 56.08 24.21
C LYS A 21 -23.90 55.51 25.61
N ARG A 22 -22.80 54.76 25.78
CA ARG A 22 -21.56 55.20 26.45
C ARG A 22 -21.81 55.99 27.75
N ARG A 23 -21.70 55.29 28.88
CA ARG A 23 -21.40 55.89 30.19
C ARG A 23 -19.89 55.89 30.39
N THR A 24 -19.36 57.10 30.44
CA THR A 24 -18.05 57.50 30.93
C THR A 24 -18.06 57.63 32.46
N GLY A 25 -16.92 57.38 33.10
CA GLY A 25 -16.54 58.09 34.32
C GLY A 25 -16.12 57.23 35.51
N LEU A 26 -14.80 57.08 35.70
CA LEU A 26 -14.07 57.17 36.98
C LEU A 26 -12.56 57.21 36.64
N LEU A 27 -12.01 58.44 36.52
CA LEU A 27 -11.03 59.07 37.43
C LEU A 27 -9.62 58.46 37.32
N SER A 28 -8.76 59.08 36.50
CA SER A 28 -7.61 59.95 36.86
C SER A 28 -6.41 59.14 37.37
N THR A 29 -5.20 59.31 36.83
CA THR A 29 -4.19 60.26 37.35
C THR A 29 -2.92 60.22 36.46
N ILE A 30 -2.53 61.40 35.92
CA ILE A 30 -1.16 61.95 35.71
C ILE A 30 -0.11 61.15 34.90
N TYR A 31 0.24 61.65 33.71
CA TYR A 31 1.55 62.29 33.38
C TYR A 31 1.56 62.73 31.90
N ALA A 32 1.88 64.00 31.66
CA ALA A 32 2.20 64.53 30.33
C ALA A 32 3.71 64.37 30.09
N GLY A 33 4.09 63.99 28.87
CA GLY A 33 5.46 64.01 28.34
C GLY A 33 5.40 64.21 26.82
N PRO A 34 6.34 64.97 26.23
CA PRO A 34 6.25 65.54 24.89
C PRO A 34 6.68 64.53 23.81
N ASP A 35 6.67 64.98 22.56
CA ASP A 35 7.23 64.32 21.36
C ASP A 35 6.19 63.67 20.44
N ALA A 36 5.58 64.53 19.62
CA ALA A 36 4.97 64.14 18.36
C ALA A 36 6.09 63.85 17.34
N GLU A 37 6.44 62.58 17.16
CA GLU A 37 7.26 62.16 16.03
C GLU A 37 6.39 61.97 14.77
N GLU A 38 6.84 62.64 13.72
CA GLU A 38 6.35 62.67 12.36
C GLU A 38 6.45 61.28 11.70
N PHE A 39 5.33 60.74 11.21
CA PHE A 39 5.27 59.43 10.57
C PHE A 39 5.96 59.47 9.18
N GLN A 40 7.21 59.00 9.11
CA GLN A 40 7.93 58.82 7.83
C GLN A 40 7.50 57.52 7.10
N PRO A 41 7.05 57.59 5.83
CA PRO A 41 6.62 56.43 5.07
C PRO A 41 7.78 55.87 4.23
N ASP A 42 8.73 55.12 4.81
CA ASP A 42 9.75 54.44 3.96
C ASP A 42 10.34 53.11 4.48
N GLU A 43 10.07 52.70 5.72
CA GLU A 43 10.57 51.40 6.21
C GLU A 43 9.82 50.18 5.63
N GLY A 44 8.54 50.33 5.32
CA GLY A 44 7.69 49.24 4.82
C GLY A 44 8.07 48.77 3.39
N ARG A 45 8.66 49.65 2.59
CA ARG A 45 8.98 49.40 1.17
C ARG A 45 10.33 48.70 0.98
N LYS A 46 11.29 48.92 1.88
CA LYS A 46 12.56 48.17 1.92
C LYS A 46 12.33 46.73 2.39
N LYS A 47 11.57 46.53 3.48
CA LYS A 47 11.22 45.18 3.99
C LYS A 47 10.50 44.32 2.95
N SER A 48 9.62 44.87 2.11
CA SER A 48 8.92 44.10 1.08
C SER A 48 9.81 43.70 -0.11
N ARG A 49 10.78 44.55 -0.50
CA ARG A 49 11.79 44.22 -1.52
C ARG A 49 12.76 43.15 -1.03
N ASP A 50 13.19 43.21 0.22
CA ASP A 50 14.09 42.21 0.81
C ASP A 50 13.40 40.84 0.98
N ILE A 51 12.08 40.84 1.29
CA ILE A 51 11.28 39.61 1.32
C ILE A 51 11.10 39.01 -0.08
N GLN A 52 10.90 39.84 -1.11
CA GLN A 52 10.79 39.36 -2.49
C GLN A 52 12.13 38.82 -3.02
N GLN A 53 13.25 39.52 -2.80
CA GLN A 53 14.58 39.03 -3.20
C GLN A 53 14.99 37.73 -2.49
N ASN A 54 14.68 37.59 -1.19
CA ASN A 54 14.91 36.34 -0.45
C ASN A 54 13.99 35.20 -0.93
N ALA A 55 12.76 35.49 -1.34
CA ALA A 55 11.86 34.49 -1.91
C ALA A 55 12.33 34.01 -3.30
N PHE A 56 12.83 34.91 -4.15
CA PHE A 56 13.42 34.55 -5.45
C PHE A 56 14.70 33.70 -5.29
N GLY A 57 15.59 34.05 -4.36
CA GLY A 57 16.79 33.26 -4.07
C GLY A 57 16.49 31.85 -3.54
N SER A 58 15.43 31.70 -2.74
CA SER A 58 14.95 30.40 -2.25
C SER A 58 14.38 29.52 -3.38
N VAL A 59 13.62 30.12 -4.30
CA VAL A 59 13.05 29.41 -5.46
C VAL A 59 14.15 28.98 -6.43
N GLU A 60 15.10 29.84 -6.77
CA GLU A 60 16.27 29.50 -7.59
C GLU A 60 17.11 28.37 -6.97
N TYR A 61 17.32 28.41 -5.65
CA TYR A 61 18.01 27.33 -4.93
C TYR A 61 17.25 26.00 -4.97
N HIS A 62 15.92 26.03 -4.87
CA HIS A 62 15.09 24.83 -4.99
C HIS A 62 15.10 24.28 -6.42
N LEU A 63 15.02 25.13 -7.43
CA LEU A 63 15.07 24.73 -8.84
C LEU A 63 16.45 24.17 -9.23
N SER A 64 17.55 24.74 -8.74
CA SER A 64 18.90 24.20 -8.99
C SER A 64 19.10 22.82 -8.37
N LYS A 65 18.58 22.60 -7.16
CA LYS A 65 18.61 21.30 -6.49
C LYS A 65 17.79 20.24 -7.21
N GLU A 66 16.65 20.61 -7.79
CA GLU A 66 15.83 19.72 -8.63
C GLU A 66 16.52 19.38 -9.96
N ARG A 67 17.21 20.34 -10.58
CA ARG A 67 18.07 20.10 -11.77
C ARG A 67 19.19 19.12 -11.46
N ASP A 68 19.88 19.29 -10.33
CA ASP A 68 20.95 18.38 -9.92
C ASP A 68 20.46 16.96 -9.61
N GLN A 69 19.25 16.83 -9.04
CA GLN A 69 18.60 15.53 -8.86
C GLN A 69 18.24 14.88 -10.19
N SER A 70 17.75 15.66 -11.16
CA SER A 70 17.40 15.18 -12.49
C SER A 70 18.63 14.71 -13.28
N LYS A 71 19.74 15.46 -13.22
CA LYS A 71 21.03 15.06 -13.80
C LYS A 71 21.57 13.77 -13.17
N LYS A 72 21.48 13.62 -11.85
CA LYS A 72 21.87 12.38 -11.16
C LYS A 72 21.02 11.20 -11.61
N PHE A 73 19.71 11.38 -11.71
CA PHE A 73 18.79 10.35 -12.20
C PHE A 73 19.10 9.94 -13.65
N LEU A 74 19.37 10.91 -14.54
CA LEU A 74 19.76 10.65 -15.92
C LEU A 74 21.08 9.87 -16.01
N ASN A 75 22.07 10.20 -15.19
CA ASN A 75 23.33 9.47 -15.14
C ASN A 75 23.16 8.05 -14.57
N GLU A 76 22.34 7.87 -13.54
CA GLU A 76 21.99 6.55 -13.00
C GLU A 76 21.24 5.70 -14.04
N PHE A 77 20.32 6.32 -14.79
CA PHE A 77 19.60 5.67 -15.87
C PHE A 77 20.54 5.26 -17.02
N LYS A 78 21.45 6.14 -17.45
CA LYS A 78 22.51 5.83 -18.43
C LYS A 78 23.37 4.65 -17.97
N ASN A 79 23.76 4.64 -16.69
CA ASN A 79 24.54 3.55 -16.11
C ASN A 79 23.77 2.23 -16.09
N SER A 80 22.49 2.25 -15.70
CA SER A 80 21.63 1.06 -15.69
C SER A 80 21.34 0.52 -17.10
N ALA A 81 21.17 1.41 -18.08
CA ALA A 81 21.03 1.02 -19.49
C ALA A 81 22.32 0.38 -20.03
N ASN A 82 23.48 0.94 -19.69
CA ASN A 82 24.79 0.36 -20.04
C ASN A 82 25.07 -0.98 -19.34
N GLU A 83 24.60 -1.15 -18.10
CA GLU A 83 24.65 -2.41 -17.36
C GLU A 83 23.75 -3.46 -18.02
N GLY A 84 22.50 -3.12 -18.35
CA GLY A 84 21.59 -4.00 -19.10
C GLY A 84 22.13 -4.38 -20.48
N LYS A 85 22.84 -3.46 -21.16
CA LYS A 85 23.57 -3.73 -22.41
C LYS A 85 24.67 -4.77 -22.19
N ARG A 86 25.47 -4.65 -21.13
CA ARG A 86 26.53 -5.62 -20.78
C ARG A 86 25.94 -6.99 -20.44
N GLU A 87 24.85 -7.03 -19.67
CA GLU A 87 24.16 -8.28 -19.32
C GLU A 87 23.58 -8.99 -20.55
N ALA A 88 22.95 -8.24 -21.46
CA ALA A 88 22.40 -8.78 -22.70
C ALA A 88 23.52 -9.32 -23.61
N LEU A 89 24.61 -8.58 -23.78
CA LEU A 89 25.78 -9.02 -24.54
C LEU A 89 26.42 -10.27 -23.91
N ALA A 90 26.49 -10.34 -22.58
CA ALA A 90 27.00 -11.51 -21.85
C ALA A 90 26.08 -12.74 -22.00
N LEU A 91 24.76 -12.54 -22.04
CA LEU A 91 23.80 -13.61 -22.32
C LEU A 91 23.94 -14.12 -23.76
N VAL A 92 24.06 -13.21 -24.73
CA VAL A 92 24.26 -13.53 -26.14
C VAL A 92 25.59 -14.27 -26.33
N SER A 93 26.68 -13.82 -25.71
CA SER A 93 27.96 -14.53 -25.76
C SER A 93 27.85 -15.91 -25.10
N HIS A 94 27.24 -16.01 -23.93
CA HIS A 94 27.02 -17.29 -23.25
C HIS A 94 26.18 -18.27 -24.09
N PHE A 95 25.16 -17.79 -24.81
CA PHE A 95 24.39 -18.64 -25.73
C PHE A 95 25.20 -19.02 -26.97
N ARG A 96 25.97 -18.08 -27.53
CA ARG A 96 26.90 -18.35 -28.64
C ARG A 96 27.93 -19.41 -28.26
N ASP A 97 28.49 -19.32 -27.06
CA ASP A 97 29.48 -20.26 -26.54
C ASP A 97 28.84 -21.61 -26.22
N LYS A 98 27.62 -21.64 -25.66
CA LYS A 98 26.85 -22.90 -25.50
C LYS A 98 26.52 -23.56 -26.83
N ILE A 99 26.21 -22.78 -27.87
CA ILE A 99 25.97 -23.30 -29.21
C ILE A 99 27.27 -23.83 -29.83
N ALA A 100 28.40 -23.15 -29.58
CA ALA A 100 29.73 -23.57 -30.06
C ALA A 100 30.30 -24.80 -29.32
N THR A 101 29.99 -24.96 -28.03
CA THR A 101 30.40 -26.13 -27.21
C THR A 101 29.42 -27.30 -27.28
N SER A 102 28.24 -27.09 -27.86
CA SER A 102 27.36 -28.20 -28.24
C SER A 102 28.03 -28.96 -29.38
N PRO A 103 28.31 -30.28 -29.26
CA PRO A 103 28.84 -31.05 -30.37
C PRO A 103 27.89 -30.87 -31.58
N PRO A 104 28.40 -30.69 -32.80
CA PRO A 104 27.54 -30.48 -33.97
C PRO A 104 26.53 -31.61 -34.00
N ILE A 105 25.24 -31.26 -33.83
CA ILE A 105 24.17 -32.23 -34.00
C ILE A 105 24.24 -32.59 -35.47
N THR A 106 24.90 -33.71 -35.76
CA THR A 106 24.99 -34.27 -37.09
C THR A 106 23.56 -34.36 -37.61
N VAL A 107 23.33 -33.97 -38.86
CA VAL A 107 21.99 -33.98 -39.47
C VAL A 107 21.27 -35.32 -39.24
N SER A 108 22.03 -36.41 -39.11
CA SER A 108 21.56 -37.75 -38.73
C SER A 108 20.96 -37.87 -37.31
N LYS A 109 21.51 -37.21 -36.29
CA LYS A 109 20.94 -37.18 -34.92
C LYS A 109 19.66 -36.36 -34.86
N MET A 110 19.61 -35.26 -35.62
CA MET A 110 18.41 -34.44 -35.74
C MET A 110 17.31 -35.18 -36.53
N GLN A 111 17.67 -35.88 -37.62
CA GLN A 111 16.77 -36.77 -38.35
C GLN A 111 16.29 -37.96 -37.51
N LYS A 112 17.13 -38.54 -36.64
CA LYS A 112 16.74 -39.61 -35.72
C LYS A 112 15.73 -39.14 -34.67
N SER A 113 15.97 -37.98 -34.03
CA SER A 113 15.01 -37.40 -33.08
C SER A 113 13.71 -36.95 -33.77
N CYS A 114 13.77 -36.44 -35.00
CA CYS A 114 12.57 -36.12 -35.76
C CYS A 114 11.80 -37.39 -36.20
N ARG A 115 12.50 -38.47 -36.58
CA ARG A 115 11.88 -39.77 -36.91
C ARG A 115 11.28 -40.46 -35.69
N SER A 116 11.87 -40.34 -34.50
CA SER A 116 11.30 -40.92 -33.27
C SER A 116 10.07 -40.18 -32.74
N LEU A 117 9.80 -38.98 -33.25
CA LEU A 117 8.62 -38.17 -32.89
C LEU A 117 7.45 -38.35 -33.88
N VAL A 118 7.65 -39.11 -34.96
CA VAL A 118 6.59 -39.45 -35.92
C VAL A 118 6.14 -40.88 -35.61
N PRO A 119 4.89 -41.11 -35.16
CA PRO A 119 4.34 -42.45 -35.06
C PRO A 119 4.27 -43.06 -36.46
N ASN A 120 4.75 -44.29 -36.60
CA ASN A 120 4.63 -45.09 -37.82
C ASN A 120 3.17 -45.53 -37.98
N ASP A 121 2.30 -44.66 -38.44
CA ASP A 121 1.03 -45.07 -39.03
C ASP A 121 0.63 -44.07 -40.11
N ALA A 122 0.50 -44.62 -41.32
CA ALA A 122 0.10 -43.91 -42.52
C ALA A 122 -1.38 -43.51 -42.42
N ALA A 123 -1.66 -42.25 -42.06
CA ALA A 123 -2.92 -41.60 -42.40
C ALA A 123 -2.80 -40.06 -42.28
N ALA A 124 -2.81 -39.39 -43.43
CA ALA A 124 -3.23 -38.00 -43.67
C ALA A 124 -2.82 -36.92 -42.66
N VAL A 125 -1.61 -36.35 -42.76
CA VAL A 125 -1.30 -35.02 -42.17
C VAL A 125 -0.33 -34.26 -43.07
N THR A 126 -0.75 -33.09 -43.53
CA THR A 126 0.04 -32.07 -44.24
C THR A 126 1.43 -31.87 -43.62
N GLN A 127 2.45 -31.68 -44.46
CA GLN A 127 3.81 -31.34 -44.01
C GLN A 127 3.79 -30.29 -42.89
N PRO A 128 4.62 -30.42 -41.84
CA PRO A 128 4.69 -29.44 -40.77
C PRO A 128 5.04 -28.07 -41.37
N THR A 129 4.06 -27.16 -41.41
CA THR A 129 4.28 -25.79 -41.87
C THR A 129 5.34 -25.13 -41.00
N ARG A 130 6.10 -24.16 -41.54
CA ARG A 130 7.20 -23.44 -40.85
C ARG A 130 6.83 -22.99 -39.41
N GLN A 131 5.54 -22.75 -39.14
CA GLN A 131 4.95 -22.37 -37.86
C GLN A 131 4.83 -23.47 -36.79
N SER A 132 4.91 -24.75 -37.16
CA SER A 132 4.81 -25.88 -36.23
C SER A 132 6.16 -26.26 -35.58
N LEU A 133 7.27 -25.79 -36.15
CA LEU A 133 8.62 -26.00 -35.63
C LEU A 133 8.87 -25.17 -34.37
N GLN A 134 9.35 -25.80 -33.29
CA GLN A 134 9.59 -25.11 -32.01
C GLN A 134 10.62 -23.99 -32.12
N LEU A 135 11.67 -24.17 -32.93
CA LEU A 135 12.68 -23.13 -33.20
C LEU A 135 12.04 -21.89 -33.84
N PHE A 136 11.13 -22.07 -34.78
CA PHE A 136 10.42 -20.96 -35.41
C PHE A 136 9.49 -20.24 -34.42
N ARG A 137 8.81 -21.00 -33.54
CA ARG A 137 8.00 -20.41 -32.45
C ARG A 137 8.84 -19.63 -31.44
N HIS A 138 10.07 -20.07 -31.19
CA HIS A 138 11.00 -19.35 -30.31
C HIS A 138 11.54 -18.09 -30.99
N SER A 139 11.91 -18.15 -32.28
CA SER A 139 12.35 -16.96 -33.01
C SER A 139 11.24 -15.93 -33.17
N THR A 140 9.99 -16.34 -33.45
CA THR A 140 8.86 -15.41 -33.51
C THR A 140 8.57 -14.78 -32.15
N ARG A 141 8.65 -15.55 -31.05
CA ARG A 141 8.52 -14.99 -29.68
C ARG A 141 9.59 -13.95 -29.37
N VAL A 142 10.85 -14.20 -29.75
CA VAL A 142 11.94 -13.23 -29.57
C VAL A 142 11.64 -11.97 -30.38
N LEU A 143 11.22 -12.11 -31.63
CA LEU A 143 10.86 -10.99 -32.51
C LEU A 143 9.66 -10.19 -31.99
N ASP A 144 8.64 -10.86 -31.45
CA ASP A 144 7.46 -10.26 -30.83
C ASP A 144 7.83 -9.51 -29.54
N THR A 145 8.76 -10.04 -28.75
CA THR A 145 9.27 -9.33 -27.56
C THR A 145 10.05 -8.07 -27.94
N PHE A 146 10.86 -8.11 -29.00
CA PHE A 146 11.56 -6.91 -29.49
C PHE A 146 10.57 -5.87 -30.04
N LYS A 147 9.54 -6.29 -30.78
CA LYS A 147 8.47 -5.39 -31.25
C LYS A 147 7.70 -4.75 -30.09
N ALA A 148 7.40 -5.51 -29.03
CA ALA A 148 6.72 -4.99 -27.84
C ALA A 148 7.58 -3.96 -27.09
N VAL A 149 8.89 -4.18 -27.04
CA VAL A 149 9.86 -3.23 -26.45
C VAL A 149 9.91 -1.95 -27.28
N LEU A 150 10.04 -2.04 -28.60
CA LEU A 150 10.03 -0.86 -29.50
C LEU A 150 8.72 -0.05 -29.38
N HIS A 151 7.57 -0.73 -29.38
CA HIS A 151 6.27 -0.08 -29.18
C HIS A 151 6.16 0.61 -27.80
N SER A 152 6.75 0.03 -26.75
CA SER A 152 6.76 0.66 -25.43
C SER A 152 7.59 1.95 -25.39
N TYR A 153 8.65 2.03 -26.20
CA TYR A 153 9.44 3.24 -26.37
C TYR A 153 8.69 4.31 -27.16
N GLU A 154 8.04 3.95 -28.27
CA GLU A 154 7.22 4.88 -29.07
C GLU A 154 6.07 5.49 -28.25
N VAL A 155 5.43 4.69 -27.38
CA VAL A 155 4.40 5.17 -26.44
C VAL A 155 4.98 6.11 -25.38
N ALA A 156 6.22 5.86 -24.92
CA ALA A 156 6.89 6.72 -23.96
C ALA A 156 7.27 8.07 -24.58
N GLU A 157 7.82 8.06 -25.81
CA GLU A 157 8.14 9.24 -26.60
C GLU A 157 6.91 10.10 -26.87
N ALA A 158 5.81 9.49 -27.36
CA ALA A 158 4.55 10.19 -27.62
C ALA A 158 3.98 10.86 -26.36
N ARG A 159 4.05 10.19 -25.20
CA ARG A 159 3.61 10.74 -23.91
C ARG A 159 4.46 11.94 -23.49
N MET A 160 5.76 11.90 -23.72
CA MET A 160 6.66 13.01 -23.40
C MET A 160 6.36 14.21 -24.28
N LEU A 161 6.16 14.02 -25.58
CA LEU A 161 5.78 15.10 -26.50
C LEU A 161 4.45 15.77 -26.12
N THR A 162 3.42 15.00 -25.72
CA THR A 162 2.15 15.57 -25.22
C THR A 162 2.24 16.28 -23.86
N ASN A 163 3.22 15.92 -23.02
CA ASN A 163 3.44 16.59 -21.74
C ASN A 163 4.31 17.86 -21.91
N ALA A 164 5.25 17.84 -22.85
CA ALA A 164 6.10 18.98 -23.20
C ALA A 164 5.30 20.17 -23.75
N SER A 165 4.20 19.92 -24.49
CA SER A 165 3.33 20.99 -25.02
C SER A 165 2.50 21.73 -23.97
N ASN A 166 2.53 21.32 -22.69
CA ASN A 166 1.66 21.84 -21.64
C ASN A 166 2.40 22.52 -20.45
N MET A 167 3.69 22.84 -20.56
CA MET A 167 4.48 23.37 -19.42
C MET A 167 5.41 24.56 -19.78
N PRO A 168 5.66 25.52 -18.86
CA PRO A 168 6.42 26.73 -19.17
C PRO A 168 7.95 26.58 -18.97
N GLY A 169 8.75 27.08 -19.92
CA GLY A 169 10.14 27.51 -19.73
C GLY A 169 11.22 26.86 -20.63
N GLY A 170 12.18 27.67 -21.12
CA GLY A 170 13.22 27.29 -22.09
C GLY A 170 14.36 26.40 -21.58
N ASP A 171 14.58 26.29 -20.26
CA ASP A 171 15.61 25.38 -19.71
C ASP A 171 15.21 23.90 -19.76
N TRP A 172 13.91 23.60 -19.75
CA TRP A 172 13.39 22.24 -19.89
C TRP A 172 13.45 21.74 -21.34
N SER A 173 13.61 22.62 -22.32
CA SER A 173 13.85 22.23 -23.71
C SER A 173 15.12 21.39 -23.81
N ARG A 174 16.20 21.80 -23.12
CA ARG A 174 17.47 21.06 -23.10
C ARG A 174 17.35 19.68 -22.45
N ASP A 175 16.62 19.58 -21.34
CA ASP A 175 16.40 18.29 -20.67
C ASP A 175 15.49 17.36 -21.51
N VAL A 176 14.50 17.90 -22.21
CA VAL A 176 13.67 17.16 -23.17
C VAL A 176 14.52 16.68 -24.36
N ASP A 177 15.40 17.53 -24.89
CA ASP A 177 16.31 17.18 -25.98
C ASP A 177 17.29 16.07 -25.56
N ASP A 178 17.88 16.15 -24.36
CA ASP A 178 18.77 15.13 -23.80
C ASP A 178 18.06 13.79 -23.57
N ILE A 179 16.83 13.81 -23.05
CA ILE A 179 16.01 12.59 -22.87
C ILE A 179 15.66 11.97 -24.22
N THR A 180 15.29 12.81 -25.20
CA THR A 180 14.94 12.37 -26.55
C THR A 180 16.15 11.74 -27.24
N GLN A 181 17.36 12.30 -27.05
CA GLN A 181 18.60 11.73 -27.56
C GLN A 181 18.90 10.34 -26.95
N VAL A 182 18.65 10.15 -25.65
CA VAL A 182 18.84 8.85 -24.97
C VAL A 182 17.84 7.80 -25.48
N LEU A 183 16.57 8.18 -25.70
CA LEU A 183 15.56 7.27 -26.24
C LEU A 183 15.85 6.88 -27.69
N ASN A 184 16.29 7.83 -28.51
CA ASN A 184 16.70 7.56 -29.90
C ASN A 184 17.93 6.65 -29.98
N TYR A 185 18.92 6.85 -29.12
CA TYR A 185 20.07 5.94 -28.99
C TYR A 185 19.64 4.51 -28.61
N ALA A 186 18.73 4.38 -27.62
CA ALA A 186 18.21 3.08 -27.21
C ALA A 186 17.40 2.38 -28.31
N ARG A 187 16.62 3.15 -29.08
CA ARG A 187 15.86 2.65 -30.25
C ARG A 187 16.79 2.15 -31.35
N GLN A 188 17.80 2.94 -31.73
CA GLN A 188 18.81 2.56 -32.72
C GLN A 188 19.60 1.32 -32.28
N TYR A 189 19.95 1.22 -31.00
CA TYR A 189 20.62 0.04 -30.45
C TYR A 189 19.73 -1.21 -30.46
N GLY A 190 18.43 -1.06 -30.16
CA GLY A 190 17.45 -2.14 -30.28
C GLY A 190 17.27 -2.63 -31.72
N LEU A 191 17.31 -1.71 -32.69
CA LEU A 191 17.29 -2.03 -34.12
C LEU A 191 18.58 -2.75 -34.56
N GLN A 192 19.76 -2.30 -34.12
CA GLN A 192 21.02 -3.01 -34.37
C GLN A 192 21.04 -4.42 -33.76
N LEU A 193 20.50 -4.61 -32.56
CA LEU A 193 20.34 -5.95 -31.95
C LEU A 193 19.39 -6.84 -32.76
N ALA A 194 18.30 -6.27 -33.27
CA ALA A 194 17.39 -7.00 -34.15
C ALA A 194 18.04 -7.34 -35.50
N GLU A 195 18.81 -6.43 -36.10
CA GLU A 195 19.54 -6.65 -37.36
C GLU A 195 20.66 -7.68 -37.20
N THR A 196 21.47 -7.59 -36.14
CA THR A 196 22.51 -8.59 -35.81
C THR A 196 21.93 -9.97 -35.50
N ALA A 197 20.69 -10.04 -35.00
CA ALA A 197 19.98 -11.31 -34.82
C ALA A 197 19.41 -11.90 -36.13
N ILE A 198 19.24 -11.07 -37.18
CA ILE A 198 18.60 -11.47 -38.45
C ILE A 198 19.63 -11.61 -39.59
N ILE A 199 20.75 -10.88 -39.60
CA ILE A 199 21.71 -10.77 -40.70
C ILE A 199 23.16 -10.68 -40.19
N THR A 200 23.88 -11.80 -40.05
CA THR A 200 25.08 -12.13 -40.86
C THR A 200 25.95 -13.27 -40.29
N PRO A 201 26.68 -13.99 -41.18
CA PRO A 201 27.59 -15.08 -40.86
C PRO A 201 28.94 -14.55 -40.33
N GLN A 202 29.67 -15.46 -39.68
CA GLN A 202 31.04 -15.29 -39.20
C GLN A 202 31.97 -14.58 -40.20
N SER A 203 32.45 -13.39 -39.86
CA SER A 203 33.86 -13.02 -40.02
C SER A 203 34.08 -11.64 -39.40
N VAL A 204 35.34 -11.34 -39.06
CA VAL A 204 35.87 -10.05 -38.61
C VAL A 204 36.01 -9.92 -37.07
N MET A 205 37.26 -10.18 -36.65
CA MET A 205 38.02 -9.68 -35.48
C MET A 205 38.15 -10.55 -34.21
N LYS A 206 39.28 -11.27 -34.16
CA LYS A 206 40.19 -11.40 -33.00
C LYS A 206 41.00 -10.08 -32.83
N PRO A 207 41.79 -9.80 -31.77
CA PRO A 207 42.26 -10.70 -30.69
C PRO A 207 42.27 -10.10 -29.25
N ASP A 208 42.64 -10.98 -28.30
CA ASP A 208 43.33 -10.78 -27.02
C ASP A 208 42.71 -9.95 -25.88
N LEU A 209 42.43 -10.63 -24.76
CA LEU A 209 43.28 -10.45 -23.59
C LEU A 209 43.18 -11.66 -22.66
N ASP A 210 44.34 -12.29 -22.48
CA ASP A 210 44.63 -13.32 -21.51
C ASP A 210 44.37 -12.88 -20.06
N SER A 211 44.27 -13.91 -19.21
CA SER A 211 44.48 -13.90 -17.76
C SER A 211 43.34 -13.38 -16.88
N VAL A 212 42.55 -14.30 -16.31
CA VAL A 212 42.46 -14.52 -14.86
C VAL A 212 42.00 -15.96 -14.62
N LYS A 213 42.93 -16.83 -14.22
CA LYS A 213 42.60 -18.02 -13.43
C LYS A 213 42.37 -17.53 -12.00
N LEU A 214 41.22 -17.80 -11.39
CA LEU A 214 41.10 -17.92 -9.93
C LEU A 214 39.88 -18.78 -9.59
N THR A 215 40.14 -20.08 -9.39
CA THR A 215 39.96 -20.80 -8.11
C THR A 215 38.53 -20.92 -7.62
N THR A 216 38.03 -22.14 -7.75
CA THR A 216 37.00 -22.77 -6.92
C THR A 216 37.14 -22.36 -5.45
N ILE A 217 36.15 -21.64 -4.93
CA ILE A 217 35.86 -21.63 -3.49
C ILE A 217 34.43 -22.10 -3.34
N ASP A 218 34.32 -23.35 -2.94
CA ASP A 218 33.10 -23.93 -2.41
C ASP A 218 33.00 -23.47 -0.94
N CYS A 219 32.11 -22.52 -0.66
CA CYS A 219 31.75 -22.20 0.71
C CYS A 219 30.29 -21.77 0.81
N GLY A 220 29.48 -22.68 1.36
CA GLY A 220 28.27 -22.40 2.13
C GLY A 220 27.23 -21.53 1.43
N GLY A 221 26.29 -22.19 0.74
CA GLY A 221 25.16 -21.56 0.06
C GLY A 221 24.34 -20.62 0.97
N LYS A 222 24.72 -19.33 0.99
CA LYS A 222 23.79 -18.23 1.17
C LYS A 222 23.13 -18.00 -0.18
N PRO A 223 21.78 -18.02 -0.30
CA PRO A 223 21.14 -17.76 -1.56
C PRO A 223 21.51 -16.36 -2.05
N ALA A 224 22.24 -16.33 -3.17
CA ALA A 224 22.57 -15.13 -3.93
C ALA A 224 21.32 -14.28 -4.17
N SER A 225 21.44 -12.97 -3.94
CA SER A 225 20.54 -11.86 -4.32
C SER A 225 19.15 -12.25 -4.84
N GLY A 226 18.36 -12.92 -4.00
CA GLY A 226 17.04 -13.42 -4.37
C GLY A 226 16.07 -12.28 -4.64
N LYS A 227 15.65 -12.10 -5.89
CA LYS A 227 14.56 -11.21 -6.30
C LYS A 227 13.38 -11.39 -5.34
N MET A 228 13.05 -10.36 -4.57
CA MET A 228 12.00 -10.45 -3.55
C MET A 228 10.63 -10.72 -4.22
N GLY A 229 9.75 -11.49 -3.57
CA GLY A 229 8.40 -11.70 -4.09
C GLY A 229 7.55 -10.42 -4.04
N ALA A 230 6.60 -10.25 -4.98
CA ALA A 230 5.74 -9.04 -5.07
C ALA A 230 5.05 -8.65 -3.73
N LEU A 231 4.58 -9.65 -2.95
CA LEU A 231 3.95 -9.39 -1.65
C LEU A 231 4.90 -8.81 -0.60
N LYS A 232 6.20 -9.08 -0.72
CA LYS A 232 7.23 -8.54 0.16
C LYS A 232 7.43 -7.05 -0.12
N TYR A 233 7.47 -6.64 -1.38
CA TYR A 233 7.49 -5.21 -1.75
C TYR A 233 6.26 -4.45 -1.22
N LEU A 234 5.05 -5.03 -1.37
CA LEU A 234 3.83 -4.44 -0.81
C LEU A 234 3.90 -4.28 0.72
N GLU A 235 4.49 -5.26 1.42
CA GLU A 235 4.70 -5.15 2.86
C GLU A 235 5.65 -4.01 3.20
N GLU A 236 6.81 -3.90 2.53
CA GLU A 236 7.79 -2.86 2.82
C GLU A 236 7.22 -1.46 2.52
N LEU A 237 6.50 -1.30 1.41
CA LEU A 237 5.78 -0.07 1.07
C LEU A 237 4.76 0.30 2.14
N GLN A 238 4.02 -0.68 2.67
CA GLN A 238 3.07 -0.47 3.76
C GLN A 238 3.73 -0.18 5.12
N LYS A 239 5.03 -0.42 5.31
CA LYS A 239 5.74 0.04 6.52
C LYS A 239 6.02 1.54 6.44
N LYS A 240 6.36 2.07 5.26
CA LYS A 240 6.63 3.49 5.00
C LYS A 240 5.35 4.31 4.75
N LYS A 241 4.42 4.32 5.71
CA LYS A 241 3.10 4.97 5.54
C LYS A 241 3.11 6.49 5.42
N GLN A 242 4.19 7.14 5.86
CA GLN A 242 4.36 8.58 5.78
C GLN A 242 4.95 9.05 4.44
N SER A 243 5.34 8.12 3.55
CA SER A 243 5.75 8.47 2.19
C SER A 243 4.62 9.16 1.44
N ASP A 244 4.96 10.10 0.55
CA ASP A 244 3.97 10.89 -0.18
C ASP A 244 3.03 10.04 -1.03
N VAL A 245 3.57 9.01 -1.69
CA VAL A 245 2.78 8.04 -2.47
C VAL A 245 1.70 7.38 -1.60
N LEU A 246 2.06 6.87 -0.42
CA LEU A 246 1.07 6.18 0.43
C LEU A 246 0.11 7.15 1.11
N ARG A 247 0.59 8.34 1.48
CA ARG A 247 -0.22 9.38 2.08
C ARG A 247 -1.29 9.88 1.11
N PHE A 248 -0.91 10.14 -0.15
CA PHE A 248 -1.83 10.48 -1.23
C PHE A 248 -2.88 9.39 -1.43
N LEU A 249 -2.45 8.14 -1.61
CA LEU A 249 -3.34 7.00 -1.83
C LEU A 249 -4.28 6.74 -0.64
N LEU A 250 -3.80 6.89 0.61
CA LEU A 250 -4.65 6.79 1.80
C LEU A 250 -5.63 7.96 1.89
N ARG A 251 -5.27 9.17 1.45
CA ARG A 251 -6.19 10.31 1.44
C ARG A 251 -7.36 10.09 0.48
N VAL A 252 -7.07 9.65 -0.76
CA VAL A 252 -8.10 9.32 -1.76
C VAL A 252 -9.01 8.19 -1.27
N ARG A 253 -8.44 7.09 -0.74
CA ARG A 253 -9.24 5.99 -0.17
C ARG A 253 -10.07 6.43 1.03
N CYS A 254 -9.57 7.35 1.85
CA CYS A 254 -10.31 7.84 3.01
C CYS A 254 -11.55 8.62 2.58
N TRP A 255 -11.44 9.39 1.50
CA TRP A 255 -12.58 10.07 0.89
C TRP A 255 -13.63 9.07 0.39
N GLU A 256 -13.24 8.05 -0.37
CA GLU A 256 -14.16 7.00 -0.85
C GLU A 256 -14.88 6.30 0.33
N LEU A 257 -14.12 5.87 1.35
CA LEU A 257 -14.67 5.17 2.51
C LEU A 257 -15.61 6.03 3.39
N ARG A 258 -15.54 7.36 3.26
CA ARG A 258 -16.48 8.26 3.96
C ARG A 258 -17.85 8.27 3.30
N GLN A 259 -17.89 8.21 1.98
CA GLN A 259 -19.14 8.18 1.20
C GLN A 259 -19.89 6.86 1.35
N LEU A 260 -19.16 5.76 1.54
CA LEU A 260 -19.74 4.43 1.71
C LEU A 260 -20.40 4.24 3.09
N ASN A 261 -21.34 3.29 3.14
CA ASN A 261 -22.04 2.88 4.36
C ASN A 261 -21.09 2.40 5.47
N VAL A 262 -21.54 2.53 6.73
CA VAL A 262 -20.75 2.19 7.93
C VAL A 262 -20.18 0.77 7.88
N ILE A 263 -20.98 -0.18 7.41
CA ILE A 263 -20.61 -1.57 7.17
C ILE A 263 -21.03 -1.89 5.73
N HIS A 264 -20.08 -2.25 4.89
CA HIS A 264 -20.35 -2.67 3.51
C HIS A 264 -19.43 -3.82 3.11
N ARG A 265 -19.88 -4.65 2.17
CA ARG A 265 -19.10 -5.75 1.62
C ARG A 265 -18.08 -5.20 0.63
N ALA A 266 -16.84 -5.68 0.71
CA ALA A 266 -15.80 -5.39 -0.28
C ALA A 266 -15.63 -6.60 -1.21
N SER A 267 -15.53 -6.36 -2.51
CA SER A 267 -15.35 -7.43 -3.50
C SER A 267 -13.99 -8.11 -3.39
N ARG A 268 -12.93 -7.34 -3.06
CA ARG A 268 -11.55 -7.82 -2.91
C ARG A 268 -10.88 -7.14 -1.71
N PRO A 269 -9.86 -7.77 -1.09
CA PRO A 269 -9.10 -7.12 -0.02
C PRO A 269 -8.37 -5.91 -0.57
N THR A 270 -8.45 -4.77 0.13
CA THR A 270 -7.65 -3.58 -0.20
C THR A 270 -6.14 -3.86 -0.02
N ARG A 271 -5.82 -4.77 0.90
CA ARG A 271 -4.45 -5.18 1.25
C ARG A 271 -4.29 -6.69 1.12
N PRO A 272 -3.99 -7.21 -0.07
CA PRO A 272 -3.83 -8.65 -0.29
C PRO A 272 -2.66 -9.24 0.51
N ASP A 273 -1.57 -8.48 0.70
CA ASP A 273 -0.41 -8.82 1.55
C ASP A 273 -0.85 -9.19 2.97
N LYS A 274 -1.61 -8.30 3.60
CA LYS A 274 -1.99 -8.41 4.99
C LYS A 274 -3.12 -9.42 5.18
N ALA A 275 -4.08 -9.45 4.27
CA ALA A 275 -5.17 -10.40 4.29
C ALA A 275 -4.65 -11.84 4.24
N ARG A 276 -3.71 -12.14 3.33
CA ARG A 276 -3.12 -13.48 3.19
C ARG A 276 -2.40 -13.93 4.46
N ARG A 277 -1.63 -13.04 5.10
CA ARG A 277 -0.95 -13.34 6.38
C ARG A 277 -1.93 -13.69 7.51
N LEU A 278 -3.14 -13.14 7.46
CA LEU A 278 -4.17 -13.36 8.47
C LEU A 278 -5.09 -14.54 8.12
N GLY A 279 -4.81 -15.27 7.04
CA GLY A 279 -5.52 -16.49 6.66
C GLY A 279 -6.55 -16.33 5.55
N TYR A 280 -6.64 -15.17 4.89
CA TYR A 280 -7.48 -15.02 3.70
C TYR A 280 -6.92 -15.84 2.52
N LYS A 281 -7.83 -16.53 1.82
CA LYS A 281 -7.55 -17.20 0.55
C LYS A 281 -8.59 -16.75 -0.47
N ALA A 282 -8.15 -16.52 -1.70
CA ALA A 282 -9.03 -16.14 -2.81
C ALA A 282 -9.74 -17.38 -3.37
N LYS A 283 -10.68 -17.92 -2.60
CA LYS A 283 -11.57 -19.01 -3.00
C LYS A 283 -12.97 -18.75 -2.47
N GLN A 284 -13.97 -19.44 -3.02
CA GLN A 284 -15.35 -19.29 -2.57
C GLN A 284 -15.52 -19.63 -1.08
N GLY A 285 -16.40 -18.90 -0.40
CA GLY A 285 -16.65 -18.99 1.03
C GLY A 285 -15.83 -18.02 1.90
N TYR A 286 -14.83 -17.32 1.35
CA TYR A 286 -14.21 -16.16 2.03
C TYR A 286 -14.90 -14.87 1.62
N VAL A 287 -15.19 -14.01 2.60
CA VAL A 287 -15.82 -12.71 2.37
C VAL A 287 -15.09 -11.64 3.16
N ILE A 288 -15.06 -10.43 2.62
CA ILE A 288 -14.44 -9.28 3.26
C ILE A 288 -15.48 -8.19 3.45
N TYR A 289 -15.54 -7.65 4.66
CA TYR A 289 -16.36 -6.49 4.98
C TYR A 289 -15.47 -5.35 5.45
N ARG A 290 -15.79 -4.14 4.98
CA ARG A 290 -15.21 -2.89 5.46
C ARG A 290 -16.13 -2.31 6.52
N VAL A 291 -15.53 -1.84 7.61
CA VAL A 291 -16.25 -1.21 8.72
C VAL A 291 -15.52 0.01 9.23
N ARG A 292 -16.27 1.08 9.50
CA ARG A 292 -15.76 2.26 10.21
C ARG A 292 -16.16 2.26 11.68
N VAL A 293 -15.21 2.62 12.53
CA VAL A 293 -15.39 2.77 13.99
C VAL A 293 -14.94 4.16 14.40
N ARG A 294 -15.78 4.86 15.18
CA ARG A 294 -15.48 6.21 15.67
C ARG A 294 -14.26 6.19 16.59
N ARG A 295 -13.38 7.15 16.43
CA ARG A 295 -12.19 7.37 17.27
C ARG A 295 -12.58 8.04 18.58
N GLY A 296 -11.66 7.96 19.55
CA GLY A 296 -11.81 8.58 20.85
C GLY A 296 -12.12 7.59 21.97
N GLY A 297 -12.32 8.14 23.17
CA GLY A 297 -12.77 7.40 24.35
C GLY A 297 -14.28 7.13 24.31
N ARG A 298 -14.77 6.44 25.34
CA ARG A 298 -16.21 6.20 25.51
C ARG A 298 -16.68 6.96 26.74
N LYS A 299 -17.54 7.96 26.54
CA LYS A 299 -18.21 8.67 27.63
C LYS A 299 -19.06 7.68 28.43
N LYS A 300 -19.04 7.81 29.77
CA LYS A 300 -19.96 7.06 30.64
C LYS A 300 -21.42 7.44 30.28
N PRO A 301 -22.33 6.47 30.08
CA PRO A 301 -23.73 6.78 29.78
C PRO A 301 -24.45 7.18 31.08
N VAL A 302 -24.23 8.43 31.51
CA VAL A 302 -24.90 9.03 32.67
C VAL A 302 -25.73 10.24 32.23
N PRO A 303 -26.99 10.35 32.64
CA PRO A 303 -27.81 11.53 32.38
C PRO A 303 -27.12 12.79 32.91
N LYS A 304 -27.01 13.83 32.08
CA LYS A 304 -26.39 15.13 32.43
C LYS A 304 -24.96 15.08 33.00
N GLY A 305 -24.27 13.94 32.94
CA GLY A 305 -22.97 13.78 33.60
C GLY A 305 -23.06 13.53 35.11
N ALA A 306 -24.27 13.49 35.70
CA ALA A 306 -24.46 13.28 37.12
C ALA A 306 -24.16 11.82 37.49
N THR A 307 -23.18 11.63 38.36
CA THR A 307 -22.83 10.31 38.90
C THR A 307 -22.99 10.32 40.42
N TYR A 308 -23.71 9.35 40.96
CA TYR A 308 -23.89 9.17 42.40
C TYR A 308 -22.81 8.27 43.02
N GLY A 309 -22.63 8.38 44.33
CA GLY A 309 -21.71 7.56 45.11
C GLY A 309 -20.33 8.18 45.30
N LYS A 310 -19.34 7.33 45.63
CA LYS A 310 -17.99 7.73 46.01
C LYS A 310 -17.29 8.55 44.90
N PRO A 311 -16.46 9.57 45.24
CA PRO A 311 -15.76 10.42 44.27
C PRO A 311 -14.97 9.66 43.19
N VAL A 312 -14.40 8.50 43.53
CA VAL A 312 -13.66 7.64 42.58
C VAL A 312 -14.49 7.19 41.36
N HIS A 313 -15.82 7.16 41.46
CA HIS A 313 -16.71 6.73 40.37
C HIS A 313 -17.28 7.87 39.53
N GLN A 314 -17.02 9.12 39.93
CA GLN A 314 -17.61 10.33 39.32
C GLN A 314 -16.98 10.72 37.97
N GLY A 315 -15.90 10.06 37.53
CA GLY A 315 -15.27 10.32 36.23
C GLY A 315 -16.15 9.92 35.03
N VAL A 316 -16.42 10.87 34.12
CA VAL A 316 -17.30 10.67 32.95
C VAL A 316 -16.56 10.66 31.60
N ASN A 317 -15.67 11.64 31.37
CA ASN A 317 -15.13 11.92 30.03
C ASN A 317 -13.83 11.17 29.70
N GLN A 318 -12.91 11.03 30.67
CA GLN A 318 -11.56 10.51 30.43
C GLN A 318 -11.48 8.97 30.44
N LEU A 319 -12.62 8.28 30.49
CA LEU A 319 -12.70 6.82 30.48
C LEU A 319 -12.23 6.23 29.14
N LYS A 320 -11.38 5.20 29.23
CA LYS A 320 -10.89 4.44 28.08
C LYS A 320 -11.60 3.10 28.01
N TYR A 321 -12.02 2.70 26.82
CA TYR A 321 -12.67 1.42 26.63
C TYR A 321 -11.65 0.28 26.74
N GLN A 322 -11.99 -0.79 27.47
CA GLN A 322 -11.07 -1.93 27.67
C GLN A 322 -10.73 -2.66 26.37
N ARG A 323 -11.67 -2.72 25.41
CA ARG A 323 -11.45 -3.39 24.13
C ARG A 323 -10.92 -2.40 23.10
N SER A 324 -10.03 -2.87 22.23
CA SER A 324 -9.54 -2.06 21.12
C SER A 324 -10.63 -1.76 20.09
N LEU A 325 -10.51 -0.63 19.37
CA LEU A 325 -11.44 -0.25 18.29
C LEU A 325 -11.57 -1.34 17.20
N LYS A 326 -10.49 -2.07 16.94
CA LYS A 326 -10.46 -3.20 16.02
C LYS A 326 -11.34 -4.37 16.50
N ALA A 327 -11.40 -4.63 17.81
CA ALA A 327 -12.30 -5.66 18.36
C ALA A 327 -13.77 -5.23 18.26
N THR A 328 -14.06 -3.94 18.45
CA THR A 328 -15.39 -3.37 18.22
C THR A 328 -15.81 -3.47 16.75
N ALA A 329 -14.88 -3.27 15.81
CA ALA A 329 -15.10 -3.49 14.38
C ALA A 329 -15.51 -4.95 14.07
N GLU A 330 -14.74 -5.92 14.58
CA GLU A 330 -15.04 -7.35 14.44
C GLU A 330 -16.42 -7.70 14.97
N GLU A 331 -16.79 -7.19 16.15
CA GLU A 331 -18.09 -7.44 16.77
C GLU A 331 -19.25 -6.81 15.99
N ARG A 332 -19.10 -5.57 15.50
CA ARG A 332 -20.12 -4.92 14.65
C ARG A 332 -20.41 -5.73 13.39
N VAL A 333 -19.36 -6.21 12.73
CA VAL A 333 -19.50 -7.03 11.52
C VAL A 333 -20.07 -8.41 11.85
N GLY A 334 -19.62 -9.06 12.92
CA GLY A 334 -20.15 -10.37 13.35
C GLY A 334 -21.63 -10.32 13.73
N ARG A 335 -22.10 -9.21 14.31
CA ARG A 335 -23.53 -8.99 14.58
C ARG A 335 -24.35 -8.76 13.29
N ARG A 336 -23.79 -8.01 12.32
CA ARG A 336 -24.47 -7.75 11.03
C ARG A 336 -24.53 -9.00 10.16
N CYS A 337 -23.49 -9.83 10.20
CA CYS A 337 -23.35 -11.05 9.41
C CYS A 337 -23.30 -12.28 10.34
N SER A 338 -24.39 -12.54 11.06
CA SER A 338 -24.48 -13.58 12.10
C SER A 338 -24.20 -15.00 11.60
N ASN A 339 -24.58 -15.28 10.34
CA ASN A 339 -24.39 -16.58 9.71
C ASN A 339 -22.91 -16.88 9.37
N LEU A 340 -22.11 -15.83 9.22
CA LEU A 340 -20.68 -15.95 8.90
C LEU A 340 -19.84 -16.08 10.17
N ARG A 341 -18.57 -16.48 10.00
CA ARG A 341 -17.59 -16.61 11.08
C ARG A 341 -16.46 -15.63 10.90
N VAL A 342 -16.20 -14.79 11.90
CA VAL A 342 -15.07 -13.86 11.88
C VAL A 342 -13.78 -14.65 12.05
N LEU A 343 -12.90 -14.58 11.04
CA LEU A 343 -11.57 -15.17 11.10
C LEU A 343 -10.59 -14.22 11.80
N ASN A 344 -10.41 -13.04 11.20
CA ASN A 344 -9.49 -12.00 11.68
C ASN A 344 -9.86 -10.64 11.06
N SER A 345 -9.15 -9.58 11.42
CA SER A 345 -9.31 -8.27 10.78
C SER A 345 -7.97 -7.53 10.67
N TYR A 346 -7.93 -6.45 9.89
CA TYR A 346 -6.76 -5.58 9.78
C TYR A 346 -7.15 -4.12 9.52
N TRP A 347 -6.22 -3.22 9.85
CA TRP A 347 -6.37 -1.79 9.62
C TRP A 347 -6.10 -1.45 8.15
N ILE A 348 -6.93 -0.57 7.60
CA ILE A 348 -6.79 -0.08 6.21
C ILE A 348 -6.41 1.39 6.22
N ASN A 349 -7.17 2.20 6.97
CA ASN A 349 -7.08 3.65 6.92
C ASN A 349 -7.60 4.31 8.21
N GLN A 350 -7.31 5.59 8.41
CA GLN A 350 -7.86 6.39 9.49
C GLN A 350 -8.01 7.85 9.09
N ASP A 351 -9.06 8.48 9.59
CA ASP A 351 -9.31 9.92 9.55
C ASP A 351 -9.31 10.49 10.97
N SER A 352 -9.47 11.79 11.16
CA SER A 352 -9.67 12.45 12.46
C SER A 352 -10.76 11.78 13.30
N THR A 353 -11.90 11.47 12.66
CA THR A 353 -13.11 10.99 13.35
C THR A 353 -13.25 9.47 13.37
N TYR A 354 -12.75 8.76 12.36
CA TYR A 354 -12.98 7.32 12.18
C TYR A 354 -11.70 6.52 11.93
N LYS A 355 -11.72 5.24 12.32
CA LYS A 355 -10.76 4.22 11.87
C LYS A 355 -11.49 3.17 11.04
N TYR A 356 -10.85 2.77 9.95
CA TYR A 356 -11.39 1.83 8.98
C TYR A 356 -10.65 0.49 9.09
N TYR A 357 -11.43 -0.58 9.15
CA TYR A 357 -10.94 -1.95 9.25
C TYR A 357 -11.58 -2.82 8.18
N GLU A 358 -10.82 -3.80 7.71
CA GLU A 358 -11.31 -4.90 6.88
C GLU A 358 -11.37 -6.14 7.76
N VAL A 359 -12.54 -6.76 7.81
CA VAL A 359 -12.82 -7.97 8.59
C VAL A 359 -12.97 -9.12 7.61
N ILE A 360 -12.16 -10.16 7.82
CA ILE A 360 -12.18 -11.39 7.04
C ILE A 360 -13.21 -12.31 7.70
N LEU A 361 -14.22 -12.68 6.93
CA LEU A 361 -15.29 -13.58 7.28
C LEU A 361 -15.17 -14.86 6.46
N VAL A 362 -15.67 -15.95 7.03
CA VAL A 362 -15.75 -17.26 6.38
C VAL A 362 -17.18 -17.75 6.49
N ASP A 363 -17.71 -18.28 5.40
CA ASP A 363 -19.00 -18.97 5.37
C ASP A 363 -18.82 -20.45 5.76
N PRO A 364 -19.32 -20.90 6.94
CA PRO A 364 -19.19 -22.28 7.37
C PRO A 364 -20.07 -23.26 6.58
N GLN A 365 -21.08 -22.79 5.84
CA GLN A 365 -21.98 -23.64 5.06
C GLN A 365 -21.42 -23.93 3.66
N HIS A 366 -20.44 -23.16 3.21
CA HIS A 366 -19.88 -23.31 1.87
C HIS A 366 -19.03 -24.59 1.71
N LYS A 367 -19.30 -25.39 0.67
CA LYS A 367 -18.61 -26.67 0.39
C LYS A 367 -17.08 -26.53 0.35
N ALA A 368 -16.57 -25.47 -0.31
CA ALA A 368 -15.12 -25.21 -0.41
C ALA A 368 -14.43 -24.84 0.92
N ILE A 369 -15.20 -24.46 1.96
CA ILE A 369 -14.67 -24.26 3.32
C ILE A 369 -14.71 -25.57 4.09
N ARG A 370 -15.84 -26.29 4.03
CA ARG A 370 -16.02 -27.57 4.74
C ARG A 370 -15.03 -28.64 4.29
N ARG A 371 -14.72 -28.69 2.99
CA ARG A 371 -13.78 -29.66 2.41
C ARG A 371 -12.31 -29.31 2.61
N ASP A 372 -11.96 -28.07 2.94
CA ASP A 372 -10.55 -27.68 3.09
C ASP A 372 -10.06 -27.96 4.53
N PRO A 373 -9.15 -28.92 4.73
CA PRO A 373 -8.67 -29.30 6.06
C PRO A 373 -7.93 -28.19 6.80
N ARG A 374 -7.46 -27.13 6.11
CA ARG A 374 -6.72 -26.02 6.74
C ARG A 374 -7.63 -25.04 7.48
N ILE A 375 -8.89 -24.94 7.08
CA ILE A 375 -9.85 -23.98 7.64
C ILE A 375 -11.10 -24.64 8.22
N ASN A 376 -11.36 -25.92 7.93
CA ASN A 376 -12.55 -26.65 8.36
C ASN A 376 -12.85 -26.51 9.86
N TRP A 377 -11.83 -26.37 10.72
CA TRP A 377 -12.00 -26.13 12.16
C TRP A 377 -12.96 -24.98 12.46
N ILE A 378 -13.05 -23.93 11.61
CA ILE A 378 -13.95 -22.79 11.87
C ILE A 378 -15.44 -23.14 11.76
N VAL A 379 -15.76 -24.28 11.13
CA VAL A 379 -17.12 -24.77 10.89
C VAL A 379 -17.74 -25.31 12.18
N ASP A 380 -16.93 -25.84 13.10
CA ASP A 380 -17.43 -26.48 14.32
C ASP A 380 -18.27 -25.50 15.17
N PRO A 381 -19.32 -25.99 15.84
CA PRO A 381 -20.22 -25.13 16.62
C PRO A 381 -19.51 -24.36 17.74
N VAL A 382 -18.40 -24.88 18.26
CA VAL A 382 -17.56 -24.23 19.28
C VAL A 382 -16.99 -22.90 18.80
N HIS A 383 -16.89 -22.69 17.48
CA HIS A 383 -16.34 -21.49 16.85
C HIS A 383 -17.40 -20.43 16.45
N LYS A 384 -18.65 -20.58 16.90
CA LYS A 384 -19.68 -19.53 16.81
C LYS A 384 -19.28 -18.24 17.55
N HIS A 385 -19.51 -17.08 16.95
CA HIS A 385 -19.29 -15.76 17.57
C HIS A 385 -17.98 -15.59 18.37
N ARG A 386 -16.85 -15.93 17.75
CA ARG A 386 -15.50 -15.81 18.36
C ARG A 386 -15.15 -14.36 18.70
N GLU A 387 -15.65 -13.42 17.92
CA GLU A 387 -15.52 -11.97 18.10
C GLU A 387 -16.18 -11.47 19.39
N CYS A 388 -17.35 -12.01 19.75
CA CYS A 388 -18.06 -11.67 20.99
C CYS A 388 -17.33 -12.23 22.23
N ARG A 389 -16.73 -13.42 22.10
CA ARG A 389 -15.96 -14.08 23.18
C ARG A 389 -14.50 -13.62 23.27
N GLY A 390 -14.06 -12.73 22.38
CA GLY A 390 -12.69 -12.22 22.34
C GLY A 390 -11.65 -13.30 22.02
N LEU A 391 -11.99 -14.26 21.14
CA LEU A 391 -11.11 -15.35 20.69
C LEU A 391 -10.39 -15.04 19.37
N THR A 392 -10.69 -13.91 18.73
CA THR A 392 -9.91 -13.37 17.62
C THR A 392 -8.52 -12.93 18.08
N ALA A 393 -7.56 -12.75 17.17
CA ALA A 393 -6.22 -12.27 17.51
C ALA A 393 -6.27 -10.93 18.27
N THR A 394 -7.17 -10.04 17.84
CA THR A 394 -7.43 -8.75 18.49
C THR A 394 -8.01 -8.91 19.89
N GLY A 395 -9.00 -9.79 20.06
CA GLY A 395 -9.60 -10.09 21.35
C GLY A 395 -8.62 -10.70 22.36
N LYS A 396 -7.81 -11.67 21.91
CA LYS A 396 -6.77 -12.31 22.74
C LYS A 396 -5.75 -11.27 23.25
N LYS A 397 -5.31 -10.34 22.38
CA LYS A 397 -4.41 -9.25 22.76
C LYS A 397 -5.03 -8.34 23.82
N SER A 398 -6.29 -7.93 23.64
CA SER A 398 -7.00 -7.07 24.59
C SER A 398 -7.22 -7.73 25.96
N ARG A 399 -7.37 -9.07 25.99
CA ARG A 399 -7.48 -9.84 27.23
C ARG A 399 -6.15 -10.04 27.97
N GLY A 400 -5.02 -9.60 27.38
CA GLY A 400 -3.69 -9.81 27.95
C GLY A 400 -3.32 -11.30 28.01
N LEU A 401 -3.75 -12.10 27.04
CA LEU A 401 -3.36 -13.51 26.96
C LEU A 401 -1.98 -13.64 26.35
N ASN A 402 -0.98 -13.94 27.18
CA ASN A 402 0.38 -14.18 26.74
C ASN A 402 1.14 -15.04 27.77
N LYS A 403 2.41 -15.33 27.53
CA LYS A 403 3.28 -16.16 28.37
C LYS A 403 4.26 -15.30 29.19
N GLY A 404 4.73 -15.83 30.33
CA GLY A 404 5.72 -15.18 31.20
C GLY A 404 5.12 -14.53 32.46
N HIS A 405 6.00 -14.07 33.35
CA HIS A 405 5.63 -13.59 34.70
C HIS A 405 4.61 -12.43 34.69
N ARG A 406 4.63 -11.57 33.65
CA ARG A 406 3.70 -10.43 33.50
C ARG A 406 2.24 -10.85 33.26
N TYR A 407 2.00 -12.12 32.95
CA TYR A 407 0.68 -12.64 32.54
C TYR A 407 0.12 -13.68 33.53
N ASN A 408 0.72 -13.83 34.71
CA ASN A 408 0.27 -14.78 35.73
C ASN A 408 -1.21 -14.59 36.13
N LYS A 409 -1.69 -13.34 36.13
CA LYS A 409 -3.08 -13.00 36.46
C LYS A 409 -4.04 -13.04 35.26
N THR A 410 -3.57 -13.32 34.05
CA THR A 410 -4.38 -13.29 32.82
C THR A 410 -4.30 -14.53 31.94
N LYS A 411 -3.31 -15.43 32.14
CA LYS A 411 -3.01 -16.61 31.30
C LYS A 411 -4.24 -17.43 30.84
N SER A 412 -5.16 -17.76 31.75
CA SER A 412 -6.40 -18.52 31.47
C SER A 412 -7.68 -17.67 31.53
N GLY A 413 -7.51 -16.35 31.61
CA GLY A 413 -8.57 -15.35 31.79
C GLY A 413 -8.55 -14.75 33.19
N ARG A 414 -8.59 -13.41 33.25
CA ARG A 414 -8.50 -12.63 34.51
C ARG A 414 -9.49 -13.08 35.58
N ARG A 415 -10.76 -13.27 35.20
CA ARG A 415 -11.81 -13.72 36.13
C ARG A 415 -11.61 -15.16 36.61
N LYS A 416 -11.14 -16.07 35.74
CA LYS A 416 -10.88 -17.47 36.11
C LYS A 416 -9.76 -17.57 37.15
N ILE A 417 -8.67 -16.84 36.94
CA ILE A 417 -7.52 -16.83 37.86
C ILE A 417 -7.89 -16.16 39.17
N TRP A 418 -8.61 -15.02 39.12
CA TRP A 418 -9.13 -14.37 40.32
C TRP A 418 -10.02 -15.33 41.12
N LYS A 419 -10.95 -16.04 40.48
CA LYS A 419 -11.80 -17.03 41.17
C LYS A 419 -10.93 -18.11 41.83
N LYS A 420 -9.95 -18.68 41.13
CA LYS A 420 -9.05 -19.71 41.69
C LYS A 420 -8.38 -19.25 43.00
N HIS A 421 -7.88 -18.01 43.04
CA HIS A 421 -7.15 -17.52 44.22
C HIS A 421 -8.05 -17.08 45.38
N ASN A 422 -9.31 -16.75 45.09
CA ASN A 422 -10.28 -16.31 46.11
C ASN A 422 -11.28 -17.43 46.46
N THR A 423 -11.09 -18.64 45.94
CA THR A 423 -11.93 -19.79 46.32
C THR A 423 -11.33 -20.41 47.57
N LEU A 424 -12.10 -20.44 48.66
CA LEU A 424 -11.74 -21.18 49.85
C LEU A 424 -11.76 -22.68 49.54
N SER A 425 -10.62 -23.35 49.66
CA SER A 425 -10.50 -24.79 49.43
C SER A 425 -10.65 -25.54 50.75
N LEU A 426 -11.78 -26.22 50.94
CA LEU A 426 -12.05 -27.04 52.11
C LEU A 426 -11.92 -28.52 51.69
N TRP A 427 -10.80 -29.14 52.05
CA TRP A 427 -10.59 -30.56 51.83
C TRP A 427 -11.33 -31.38 52.89
N ARG A 428 -11.72 -32.61 52.54
CA ARG A 428 -12.42 -33.54 53.44
C ARG A 428 -11.58 -33.84 54.69
N TYR A 429 -10.27 -33.97 54.51
CA TYR A 429 -9.27 -34.11 55.56
C TYR A 429 -8.31 -32.94 55.42
N ARG A 430 -8.01 -32.24 56.52
CA ARG A 430 -7.17 -31.04 56.53
C ARG A 430 -5.75 -31.36 56.91
#